data_AF-G3F4H5-F1
#
_entry.id   AF-G3F4H5-F1
#
_cell.length_a   1.000
_cell.length_b   1.000
_cell.length_c   1.000
_cell.angle_alpha   90.00
_cell.angle_beta   90.00
_cell.angle_gamma   90.00
#
_symmetry.space_group_name_H-M   'P 1'
#
loop_
_entity.id
_entity.type
_entity.pdbx_description
1 polymer ?
#
loop_
_entity_poly.entity_id
_entity_poly.type
_entity_poly.pdbx_seq_one_letter_code
_entity_poly.pdbx_strand_id
1 'polypeptide(L)'
;DHVTTARIGRQHIVLGTKASKRVTISNSFIDGTSDYSATCDGYHYWGIYLFGSSDLVTMKGNYIYHTSGRAPKVQGNTLLHAVNNYWYQNSGHAFEIGQGGYVLAEGNA
;
A
#
# COMPACT_ATOMS: atom_id res chain seq x y z
N ASP A 1 9.14 -10.17 1.23
CA ASP A 1 8.45 -11.19 0.41
C ASP A 1 7.77 -12.17 1.36
N HIS A 2 6.58 -12.69 1.01
CA HIS A 2 5.80 -13.64 1.83
C HIS A 2 5.58 -13.20 3.29
N VAL A 3 5.38 -11.90 3.52
CA VAL A 3 5.10 -11.37 4.86
C VAL A 3 3.59 -11.17 5.02
N THR A 4 3.08 -11.50 6.21
CA THR A 4 1.73 -11.11 6.64
C THR A 4 1.82 -9.98 7.67
N THR A 5 0.98 -8.97 7.52
CA THR A 5 0.82 -7.88 8.51
C THR A 5 -0.67 -7.73 8.83
N ALA A 6 -1.02 -7.61 10.12
CA ALA A 6 -2.41 -7.58 10.58
C ALA A 6 -2.54 -6.81 11.90
N ARG A 7 -3.71 -6.20 12.14
CA ARG A 7 -4.08 -5.56 13.42
C ARG A 7 -3.04 -4.56 13.93
N ILE A 8 -2.52 -3.73 13.03
CA ILE A 8 -1.52 -2.69 13.33
C ILE A 8 -2.25 -1.37 13.63
N GLY A 9 -1.72 -0.55 14.55
CA GLY A 9 -2.35 0.73 14.92
C GLY A 9 -2.24 1.86 13.88
N ARG A 10 -1.31 1.73 12.91
CA ARG A 10 -1.07 2.69 11.82
C ARG A 10 -0.48 1.94 10.62
N GLN A 11 0.45 2.52 9.86
CA GLN A 11 0.99 1.96 8.61
C GLN A 11 1.42 0.49 8.73
N HIS A 12 0.96 -0.39 7.83
CA HIS A 12 1.57 -1.72 7.66
C HIS A 12 2.95 -1.59 7.03
N ILE A 13 3.07 -0.74 6.01
CA ILE A 13 4.34 -0.47 5.32
C ILE A 13 4.48 1.04 5.13
N VAL A 14 5.63 1.58 5.51
CA VAL A 14 5.99 2.99 5.27
C VAL A 14 7.40 3.09 4.70
N LEU A 15 7.53 3.85 3.60
CA LEU A 15 8.81 4.23 2.98
C LEU A 15 8.97 5.75 3.03
N GLY A 16 10.18 6.24 3.31
CA GLY A 16 10.49 7.67 3.38
C GLY A 16 10.80 8.19 4.79
N THR A 17 11.06 9.49 4.96
CA THR A 17 11.01 10.57 3.93
C THR A 17 12.27 10.68 3.08
N LYS A 18 13.37 10.04 3.49
CA LYS A 18 14.59 9.93 2.67
C LYS A 18 14.42 8.86 1.59
N ALA A 19 15.35 8.81 0.63
CA ALA A 19 15.30 7.83 -0.45
C ALA A 19 15.48 6.40 0.09
N SER A 20 14.51 5.53 -0.21
CA SER A 20 14.55 4.08 0.02
C SER A 20 15.16 3.34 -1.17
N LYS A 21 15.29 4.02 -2.32
CA LYS A 21 15.88 3.49 -3.56
C LYS A 21 15.06 2.31 -4.11
N ARG A 22 15.70 1.17 -4.37
CA ARG A 22 15.09 0.03 -5.07
C ARG A 22 14.44 -0.90 -4.04
N VAL A 23 13.12 -1.02 -4.09
CA VAL A 23 12.33 -1.82 -3.15
C VAL A 23 11.40 -2.76 -3.92
N THR A 24 11.29 -4.01 -3.48
CA THR A 24 10.27 -4.95 -3.96
C THR A 24 9.44 -5.45 -2.79
N ILE A 25 8.14 -5.19 -2.86
CA ILE A 25 7.13 -5.75 -1.95
C ILE A 25 6.39 -6.82 -2.77
N SER A 26 6.56 -8.08 -2.39
CA SER A 26 6.03 -9.21 -3.17
C SER A 26 5.40 -10.29 -2.33
N ASN A 27 4.35 -10.90 -2.89
CA ASN A 27 3.62 -12.04 -2.32
C ASN A 27 3.20 -11.85 -0.86
N SER A 28 3.01 -10.60 -0.44
CA SER A 28 2.69 -10.27 0.95
C SER A 28 1.18 -10.12 1.14
N PHE A 29 0.70 -10.48 2.33
CA PHE A 29 -0.68 -10.30 2.73
C PHE A 29 -0.80 -9.11 3.69
N ILE A 30 -1.55 -8.10 3.25
CA ILE A 30 -1.91 -6.92 4.04
C ILE A 30 -3.35 -7.13 4.51
N ASP A 31 -3.50 -7.64 5.73
CA ASP A 31 -4.79 -7.91 6.36
C ASP A 31 -5.27 -6.68 7.11
N GLY A 32 -6.19 -5.94 6.50
CA GLY A 32 -6.81 -4.76 7.09
C GLY A 32 -7.95 -5.06 8.07
N THR A 33 -8.24 -6.32 8.38
CA THR A 33 -9.28 -6.66 9.37
C THR A 33 -8.83 -6.23 10.76
N SER A 34 -9.60 -5.34 11.39
CA SER A 34 -9.27 -4.81 12.71
C SER A 34 -10.51 -4.42 13.51
N ASP A 35 -10.50 -4.66 14.81
CA ASP A 35 -11.59 -4.22 15.73
C ASP A 35 -11.66 -2.68 15.82
N TYR A 36 -10.54 -2.01 15.56
CA TYR A 36 -10.41 -0.56 15.60
C TYR A 36 -9.94 -0.03 14.25
N SER A 37 -10.68 0.92 13.71
CA SER A 37 -10.41 1.53 12.41
C SER A 37 -10.67 3.03 12.46
N ALA A 38 -9.91 3.81 11.67
CA ALA A 38 -10.13 5.25 11.55
C ALA A 38 -11.50 5.59 10.93
N THR A 39 -12.08 4.62 10.23
CA THR A 39 -13.39 4.69 9.56
C THR A 39 -14.51 4.05 10.37
N CYS A 40 -14.22 3.50 11.57
CA CYS A 40 -15.19 2.90 12.50
C CYS A 40 -16.04 1.75 11.91
N ASP A 41 -15.56 1.08 10.87
CA ASP A 41 -16.28 0.04 10.11
C ASP A 41 -15.53 -1.31 10.05
N GLY A 42 -14.37 -1.39 10.68
CA GLY A 42 -13.51 -2.57 10.70
C GLY A 42 -12.43 -2.62 9.61
N TYR A 43 -12.43 -1.63 8.70
CA TYR A 43 -11.49 -1.54 7.57
C TYR A 43 -10.30 -0.67 7.90
N HIS A 44 -9.10 -1.21 7.73
CA HIS A 44 -7.90 -0.48 8.11
C HIS A 44 -7.52 0.59 7.07
N TYR A 45 -7.40 1.84 7.53
CA TYR A 45 -7.10 2.99 6.66
C TYR A 45 -5.60 3.17 6.36
N TRP A 46 -4.73 2.68 7.25
CA TRP A 46 -3.29 2.94 7.18
C TRP A 46 -2.55 1.76 6.53
N GLY A 47 -2.82 1.46 5.27
CA GLY A 47 -2.19 0.34 4.56
C GLY A 47 -0.70 0.56 4.25
N ILE A 48 -0.43 1.09 3.06
CA ILE A 48 0.89 1.27 2.47
C ILE A 48 1.10 2.75 2.14
N TYR A 49 2.16 3.34 2.71
CA TYR A 49 2.52 4.73 2.46
C TYR A 49 3.92 4.86 1.84
N LEU A 50 3.98 5.21 0.56
CA LEU A 50 5.19 5.40 -0.22
C LEU A 50 5.48 6.90 -0.34
N PHE A 51 6.44 7.39 0.45
CA PHE A 51 6.78 8.81 0.53
C PHE A 51 8.29 9.06 0.54
N GLY A 52 9.04 8.29 -0.26
CA GLY A 52 10.47 8.50 -0.43
C GLY A 52 10.80 9.62 -1.42
N SER A 53 12.05 10.11 -1.35
CA SER A 53 12.52 11.22 -2.17
C SER A 53 13.21 10.82 -3.48
N SER A 54 13.39 9.52 -3.74
CA SER A 54 13.97 8.97 -4.98
C SER A 54 13.81 7.45 -4.97
N ASP A 55 12.57 6.98 -5.08
CA ASP A 55 12.21 5.58 -4.87
C ASP A 55 11.75 4.90 -6.17
N LEU A 56 12.17 3.65 -6.34
CA LEU A 56 11.75 2.72 -7.39
C LEU A 56 11.15 1.50 -6.69
N VAL A 57 9.82 1.41 -6.69
CA VAL A 57 9.09 0.38 -5.92
C VAL A 57 8.37 -0.56 -6.88
N THR A 58 8.59 -1.87 -6.73
CA THR A 58 7.75 -2.89 -7.34
C THR A 58 6.80 -3.46 -6.29
N MET A 59 5.50 -3.41 -6.55
CA MET A 59 4.48 -4.18 -5.84
C MET A 59 4.00 -5.28 -6.76
N LYS A 60 4.29 -6.54 -6.42
CA LYS A 60 3.91 -7.69 -7.23
C LYS A 60 3.26 -8.83 -6.44
N GLY A 61 2.10 -9.32 -6.88
CA GLY A 61 1.50 -10.51 -6.28
C GLY A 61 1.03 -10.32 -4.84
N ASN A 62 0.89 -9.07 -4.37
CA ASN A 62 0.44 -8.81 -3.01
C ASN A 62 -1.08 -8.97 -2.92
N TYR A 63 -1.55 -9.41 -1.75
CA TYR A 63 -2.97 -9.41 -1.42
C TYR A 63 -3.26 -8.28 -0.44
N ILE A 64 -4.00 -7.26 -0.89
CA ILE A 64 -4.41 -6.12 -0.08
C ILE A 64 -5.90 -6.26 0.23
N TYR A 65 -6.21 -6.58 1.49
CA TYR A 65 -7.53 -7.02 1.90
C TYR A 65 -8.10 -6.14 3.02
N HIS A 66 -9.40 -5.86 2.97
CA HIS A 66 -10.15 -5.24 4.08
C HIS A 66 -9.61 -3.86 4.49
N THR A 67 -9.30 -3.01 3.50
CA THR A 67 -8.73 -1.66 3.71
C THR A 67 -9.73 -0.56 3.37
N SER A 68 -9.56 0.64 3.94
CA SER A 68 -10.41 1.81 3.64
C SER A 68 -9.66 2.99 3.02
N GLY A 69 -8.33 2.90 2.91
CA GLY A 69 -7.49 3.95 2.38
C GLY A 69 -6.02 3.53 2.27
N ARG A 70 -5.20 4.42 1.67
CA ARG A 70 -3.74 4.25 1.52
C ARG A 70 -3.34 2.85 1.06
N ALA A 71 -3.95 2.35 0.00
CA ALA A 71 -3.71 1.01 -0.51
C ALA A 71 -3.32 1.05 -2.01
N PRO A 72 -2.19 1.67 -2.40
CA PRO A 72 -1.24 2.46 -1.62
C PRO A 72 -1.48 3.98 -1.72
N LYS A 73 -0.89 4.73 -0.79
CA LYS A 73 -0.63 6.17 -0.96
C LYS A 73 0.77 6.38 -1.55
N VAL A 74 0.86 7.10 -2.66
CA VAL A 74 2.10 7.32 -3.44
C VAL A 74 2.35 8.80 -3.63
N GLN A 75 3.49 9.30 -3.17
CA GLN A 75 3.88 10.71 -3.30
C GLN A 75 5.39 10.90 -3.08
N GLY A 76 5.86 12.14 -3.08
CA GLY A 76 7.27 12.47 -2.92
C GLY A 76 7.96 12.43 -4.27
N ASN A 77 8.88 11.51 -4.47
CA ASN A 77 9.46 11.21 -5.78
C ASN A 77 9.61 9.69 -5.88
N THR A 78 8.48 9.04 -6.12
CA THR A 78 8.33 7.59 -6.11
C THR A 78 7.77 7.13 -7.45
N LEU A 79 8.50 6.25 -8.15
CA LEU A 79 7.97 5.46 -9.25
C LEU A 79 7.52 4.11 -8.71
N LEU A 80 6.22 3.84 -8.78
CA LEU A 80 5.60 2.58 -8.41
C LEU A 80 5.24 1.77 -9.66
N HIS A 81 5.76 0.55 -9.73
CA HIS A 81 5.28 -0.51 -10.62
C HIS A 81 4.38 -1.46 -9.82
N ALA A 82 3.07 -1.33 -9.97
CA ALA A 82 2.07 -2.17 -9.34
C ALA A 82 1.56 -3.22 -10.35
N VAL A 83 2.04 -4.45 -10.24
CA VAL A 83 1.75 -5.53 -11.21
C VAL A 83 1.16 -6.77 -10.55
N ASN A 84 0.05 -7.28 -11.07
CA ASN A 84 -0.57 -8.53 -10.61
C ASN A 84 -0.82 -8.60 -9.10
N ASN A 85 -1.20 -7.50 -8.46
CA ASN A 85 -1.68 -7.53 -7.08
C ASN A 85 -3.20 -7.70 -7.06
N TYR A 86 -3.72 -8.16 -5.93
CA TYR A 86 -5.16 -8.36 -5.72
C TYR A 86 -5.65 -7.43 -4.60
N TRP A 87 -6.57 -6.53 -4.93
CA TRP A 87 -7.30 -5.71 -3.97
C TRP A 87 -8.70 -6.28 -3.76
N TYR A 88 -9.06 -6.58 -2.52
CA TYR A 88 -10.38 -7.14 -2.24
C TYR A 88 -10.95 -6.58 -0.93
N GLN A 89 -12.27 -6.38 -0.90
CA GLN A 89 -12.97 -5.74 0.21
C GLN A 89 -12.29 -4.41 0.57
N ASN A 90 -12.45 -3.40 -0.27
CA ASN A 90 -12.07 -2.04 0.07
C ASN A 90 -13.34 -1.19 0.22
N SER A 91 -13.63 -0.74 1.44
CA SER A 91 -14.87 0.01 1.76
C SER A 91 -14.79 1.49 1.39
N GLY A 92 -13.59 2.00 1.11
CA GLY A 92 -13.31 3.39 0.78
C GLY A 92 -12.63 3.51 -0.57
N HIS A 93 -11.34 3.87 -0.54
CA HIS A 93 -10.51 3.94 -1.74
C HIS A 93 -9.21 3.16 -1.61
N ALA A 94 -8.65 2.75 -2.75
CA ALA A 94 -7.34 2.11 -2.82
C ALA A 94 -6.21 3.14 -2.98
N PHE A 95 -6.04 3.63 -4.21
CA PHE A 95 -4.92 4.51 -4.57
C PHE A 95 -5.14 5.96 -4.09
N GLU A 96 -4.09 6.53 -3.51
CA GLU A 96 -3.94 7.98 -3.35
C GLU A 96 -2.65 8.43 -4.03
N ILE A 97 -2.76 9.06 -5.20
CA ILE A 97 -1.58 9.51 -5.97
C ILE A 97 -1.42 11.02 -5.77
N GLY A 98 -0.45 11.40 -4.94
CA GLY A 98 -0.08 12.78 -4.70
C GLY A 98 1.02 13.28 -5.64
N GLN A 99 1.39 14.55 -5.49
CA GLN A 99 2.44 15.17 -6.30
C GLN A 99 3.76 14.38 -6.23
N GLY A 100 4.35 14.16 -7.42
CA GLY A 100 5.60 13.41 -7.62
C GLY A 100 5.50 11.90 -7.41
N GLY A 101 4.28 11.36 -7.21
CA GLY A 101 3.99 9.94 -7.38
C GLY A 101 3.77 9.61 -8.86
N TYR A 102 4.45 8.58 -9.36
CA TYR A 102 4.25 8.03 -10.70
C TYR A 102 3.88 6.55 -10.57
N VAL A 103 2.81 6.12 -11.25
CA VAL A 103 2.28 4.76 -11.10
C VAL A 103 2.09 4.12 -12.47
N LEU A 104 2.69 2.95 -12.65
CA LEU A 104 2.33 1.98 -13.68
C LEU A 104 1.57 0.84 -13.01
N ALA A 105 0.26 0.74 -13.27
CA ALA A 105 -0.59 -0.32 -12.76
C ALA A 105 -1.04 -1.23 -13.90
N GLU A 106 -0.66 -2.51 -13.86
CA GLU A 106 -0.99 -3.49 -14.91
C GLU A 106 -1.29 -4.88 -14.35
N GLY A 107 -2.24 -5.60 -14.96
CA GLY A 107 -2.59 -6.99 -14.57
C GLY A 107 -3.15 -7.16 -13.16
N ASN A 108 -3.53 -6.07 -12.48
CA ASN A 108 -4.13 -6.09 -11.16
C ASN A 108 -5.62 -6.47 -11.22
N ALA A 109 -6.15 -7.00 -10.10
CA ALA A 109 -7.57 -7.31 -9.91
C ALA A 109 -8.12 -6.66 -8.64
#